data_AF-A0A1G1Q907-F1
#
_entry.id   AF-A0A1G1Q907-F1
#
_cell.length_a   1.000
_cell.length_b   1.000
_cell.length_c   1.000
_cell.angle_alpha   90.00
_cell.angle_beta   90.00
_cell.angle_gamma   90.00
#
_symmetry.space_group_name_H-M   'P 1'
#
loop_
_entity.id
_entity.type
_entity.pdbx_description
1 polymer ?
#
loop_
_entity_poly.entity_id
_entity_poly.type
_entity_poly.pdbx_seq_one_letter_code
_entity_poly.pdbx_strand_id
1 'polypeptide(L)'
;MSDYYTTTGKKVGDFLMGFFGVWVISGLLSFIIAIINSFIFMNNYTIQGWIAGISFVITIILYIVAIVLAFHFKRHYIAIGTISSFVVPLLVVGACFAVFWGMSLM
;
A
#
# COMPACT_ATOMS: atom_id res chain seq x y z
N MET A 1 -26.59 3.13 -18.79
CA MET A 1 -25.33 3.00 -18.04
C MET A 1 -25.43 1.70 -17.26
N SER A 2 -24.84 0.59 -17.73
CA SER A 2 -24.93 -0.67 -16.99
C SER A 2 -24.04 -0.59 -15.76
N ASP A 3 -24.64 -0.63 -14.59
CA ASP A 3 -23.90 -0.63 -13.33
C ASP A 3 -23.08 -1.91 -13.25
N TYR A 4 -21.75 -1.76 -13.35
CA TYR A 4 -20.78 -2.85 -13.17
C TYR A 4 -20.99 -3.58 -11.82
N TYR A 5 -21.55 -2.87 -10.84
CA TYR A 5 -21.88 -3.38 -9.51
C TYR A 5 -23.35 -3.77 -9.39
N THR A 6 -23.70 -4.93 -9.95
CA THR A 6 -25.06 -5.48 -9.84
C THR A 6 -25.34 -6.12 -8.47
N THR A 7 -24.32 -6.46 -7.69
CA THR A 7 -24.46 -7.13 -6.39
C THR A 7 -23.55 -6.54 -5.32
N THR A 8 -24.04 -6.47 -4.07
CA THR A 8 -23.27 -5.98 -2.91
C THR A 8 -21.99 -6.79 -2.68
N GLY A 9 -22.03 -8.10 -2.93
CA GLY A 9 -20.85 -8.97 -2.80
C GLY A 9 -19.68 -8.57 -3.71
N LYS A 10 -19.95 -8.10 -4.93
CA LYS A 10 -18.90 -7.61 -5.84
C LYS A 10 -18.25 -6.32 -5.34
N LYS A 11 -19.02 -5.44 -4.70
CA LYS A 11 -18.50 -4.19 -4.11
C LYS A 11 -17.52 -4.49 -2.98
N VAL A 12 -17.90 -5.40 -2.07
CA VAL A 12 -17.06 -5.81 -0.94
C VAL A 12 -15.83 -6.57 -1.42
N GLY A 13 -15.98 -7.49 -2.38
CA GLY A 13 -14.86 -8.23 -2.96
C GLY A 13 -13.82 -7.30 -3.60
N ASP A 14 -14.26 -6.36 -4.43
CA ASP A 14 -13.38 -5.35 -5.03
C ASP A 14 -12.70 -4.47 -3.98
N PHE A 15 -13.43 -4.05 -2.93
CA PHE A 15 -12.85 -3.30 -1.82
C PHE A 15 -11.75 -4.08 -1.10
N LEU A 16 -12.01 -5.33 -0.73
CA LEU A 16 -11.03 -6.18 -0.06
C LEU A 16 -9.83 -6.48 -0.96
N MET A 17 -10.05 -6.64 -2.27
CA MET A 17 -8.98 -6.84 -3.24
C MET A 17 -8.07 -5.61 -3.34
N GLY A 18 -8.64 -4.40 -3.33
CA GLY A 18 -7.86 -3.16 -3.26
C GLY A 18 -7.13 -3.02 -1.92
N PHE A 19 -7.83 -3.26 -0.81
CA PHE A 19 -7.29 -3.12 0.54
C PHE A 19 -6.11 -4.07 0.78
N PHE A 20 -6.32 -5.38 0.60
CA PHE A 20 -5.30 -6.41 0.88
C PHE A 20 -4.32 -6.60 -0.27
N GLY A 21 -4.76 -6.48 -1.52
CA GLY A 21 -3.90 -6.69 -2.69
C GLY A 21 -2.70 -5.75 -2.71
N VAL A 22 -2.90 -4.51 -2.24
CA VAL A 22 -1.84 -3.50 -2.06
C VAL A 22 -0.74 -4.00 -1.14
N TRP A 23 -1.07 -4.59 0.00
CA TRP A 23 -0.09 -5.13 0.94
C TRP A 23 0.63 -6.36 0.39
N VAL A 24 -0.09 -7.24 -0.30
CA VAL A 24 0.49 -8.43 -0.91
C VAL A 24 1.52 -8.03 -1.98
N ILE A 25 1.17 -7.08 -2.86
CA ILE A 25 2.09 -6.58 -3.89
C ILE A 25 3.31 -5.91 -3.26
N SER A 26 3.13 -5.06 -2.25
CA SER A 26 4.26 -4.44 -1.55
C SER A 26 5.16 -5.46 -0.85
N GLY A 27 4.56 -6.48 -0.23
CA GLY A 27 5.30 -7.56 0.42
C GLY A 27 6.14 -8.35 -0.59
N LEU A 28 5.56 -8.71 -1.73
CA LEU A 28 6.27 -9.39 -2.81
C LEU A 28 7.41 -8.52 -3.38
N LEU A 29 7.16 -7.23 -3.62
CA LEU A 29 8.18 -6.31 -4.11
C LEU A 29 9.34 -6.20 -3.11
N SER A 30 9.02 -6.02 -1.83
CA SER A 30 10.00 -5.93 -0.74
C SER A 30 10.83 -7.21 -0.63
N PHE A 31 10.20 -8.38 -0.80
CA PHE A 31 10.88 -9.67 -0.80
C PHE A 31 11.85 -9.81 -1.98
N ILE A 32 11.43 -9.42 -3.19
CA ILE A 32 12.29 -9.40 -4.38
C ILE A 32 13.50 -8.48 -4.16
N ILE A 33 13.28 -7.28 -3.61
CA ILE A 33 14.34 -6.31 -3.32
C ILE A 33 15.30 -6.85 -2.25
N ALA A 34 14.78 -7.52 -1.22
CA ALA A 34 15.60 -8.16 -0.19
C ALA A 34 16.50 -9.25 -0.78
N ILE A 35 15.94 -10.10 -1.66
CA ILE A 35 16.69 -11.10 -2.41
C ILE A 35 17.79 -10.43 -3.24
N ILE A 36 17.45 -9.46 -4.07
CA ILE A 36 18.41 -8.73 -4.92
C ILE A 36 19.54 -8.13 -4.07
N ASN A 37 19.20 -7.47 -2.96
CA ASN A 37 20.23 -6.93 -2.05
C ASN A 37 21.12 -8.02 -1.46
N SER A 38 20.55 -9.17 -1.06
CA SER A 38 21.30 -10.29 -0.49
C SER A 38 22.29 -10.92 -1.48
N PHE A 39 21.98 -10.88 -2.79
CA PHE A 39 22.85 -11.42 -3.84
C PHE A 39 23.89 -10.41 -4.34
N ILE A 40 23.60 -9.11 -4.33
CA ILE A 40 24.44 -8.10 -5.01
C ILE A 40 25.38 -7.37 -4.04
N PHE A 41 25.04 -7.16 -2.76
CA PHE A 41 25.85 -6.30 -1.89
C PHE A 41 25.93 -6.78 -0.43
N MET A 42 27.07 -7.37 -0.05
CA MET A 42 27.38 -7.64 1.36
C MET A 42 28.14 -6.51 2.07
N ASN A 43 28.59 -5.44 1.40
CA ASN A 43 29.61 -4.55 2.02
C ASN A 43 29.51 -3.04 1.73
N ASN A 44 28.46 -2.53 1.08
CA ASN A 44 28.35 -1.08 0.80
C ASN A 44 26.98 -0.50 1.20
N TYR A 45 26.92 0.04 2.42
CA TYR A 45 25.72 0.66 2.99
C TYR A 45 25.16 1.83 2.17
N THR A 46 26.02 2.58 1.45
CA THR A 46 25.59 3.69 0.60
C THR A 46 24.77 3.21 -0.59
N ILE A 47 25.21 2.17 -1.30
CA ILE A 47 24.51 1.63 -2.47
C ILE A 47 23.19 0.97 -2.06
N GLN A 48 23.18 0.27 -0.92
CA GLN A 48 21.97 -0.31 -0.35
C GLN A 48 20.89 0.75 -0.05
N GLY A 49 21.29 1.91 0.48
CA GLY A 49 20.39 3.04 0.72
C GLY A 49 19.77 3.61 -0.57
N TRP A 50 20.56 3.77 -1.63
CA TRP A 50 20.06 4.22 -2.94
C TRP A 50 19.09 3.25 -3.57
N ILE A 51 19.37 1.94 -3.51
CA ILE A 51 18.48 0.90 -4.02
C ILE A 51 17.15 0.95 -3.26
N ALA A 52 17.18 1.01 -1.93
CA ALA A 52 15.98 1.13 -1.11
C ALA A 52 15.16 2.39 -1.46
N GLY A 53 15.83 3.53 -1.65
CA GLY A 53 15.17 4.78 -2.05
C GLY A 53 14.51 4.69 -3.42
N ILE A 54 15.20 4.14 -4.43
CA ILE A 54 14.66 3.94 -5.78
C ILE A 54 13.47 2.97 -5.73
N SER A 55 13.59 1.86 -4.99
CA SER A 55 12.52 0.90 -4.79
C SER A 55 11.28 1.53 -4.15
N PHE A 56 11.46 2.41 -3.17
CA PHE A 56 10.36 3.14 -2.55
C PHE A 56 9.63 4.04 -3.56
N VAL A 57 10.37 4.79 -4.37
CA VAL A 57 9.80 5.65 -5.42
C VAL A 57 9.04 4.83 -6.46
N ILE A 58 9.60 3.71 -6.92
CA ILE A 58 8.93 2.80 -7.87
C ILE A 58 7.62 2.28 -7.27
N THR A 59 7.63 1.91 -5.99
CA THR A 59 6.44 1.42 -5.29
C THR A 59 5.34 2.48 -5.26
N ILE A 60 5.67 3.74 -4.96
CA ILE A 60 4.72 4.86 -4.99
C ILE A 60 4.12 5.01 -6.40
N ILE A 61 4.95 4.98 -7.44
CA ILE A 61 4.49 5.13 -8.83
C ILE A 61 3.53 4.00 -9.19
N LEU A 62 3.87 2.75 -8.86
CA LEU A 62 3.00 1.59 -9.10
C LEU A 62 1.65 1.73 -8.40
N TYR A 63 1.62 2.27 -7.19
CA TYR A 63 0.36 2.53 -6.50
C TYR A 63 -0.49 3.59 -7.15
N ILE A 64 0.11 4.73 -7.54
CA ILE A 64 -0.61 5.80 -8.25
C ILE A 64 -1.21 5.24 -9.55
N VAL A 65 -0.41 4.50 -10.32
CA VAL A 65 -0.87 3.88 -11.58
C VAL A 65 -2.01 2.89 -11.33
N ALA A 66 -1.91 2.03 -10.31
CA ALA A 66 -2.96 1.06 -9.97
C ALA A 66 -4.28 1.75 -9.58
N ILE A 67 -4.22 2.84 -8.81
CA ILE A 67 -5.38 3.64 -8.42
C ILE A 67 -6.03 4.27 -9.67
N VAL A 68 -5.24 4.93 -10.52
CA VAL A 68 -5.74 5.59 -11.74
C VAL A 68 -6.38 4.58 -12.69
N LEU A 69 -5.75 3.42 -12.89
CA LEU A 69 -6.33 2.35 -13.72
C LEU A 69 -7.63 1.83 -13.13
N ALA A 70 -7.72 1.63 -11.81
CA ALA A 70 -8.94 1.17 -11.16
C ALA A 70 -10.11 2.15 -11.36
N PHE A 71 -9.85 3.47 -11.31
CA PHE A 71 -10.84 4.49 -11.65
C PHE A 71 -11.24 4.45 -13.13
N HIS A 72 -10.26 4.29 -14.03
CA HIS A 72 -10.52 4.22 -15.48
C HIS A 72 -11.42 3.02 -15.85
N PHE A 73 -11.23 1.86 -15.20
CA PHE A 73 -12.04 0.66 -15.43
C PHE A 73 -13.37 0.63 -14.65
N LYS A 74 -13.82 1.76 -14.10
CA LYS A 74 -15.03 1.89 -13.26
C LYS A 74 -15.03 0.98 -12.01
N ARG A 75 -13.86 0.47 -11.61
CA ARG A 75 -13.67 -0.38 -10.42
C ARG A 75 -13.36 0.47 -9.19
N HIS A 76 -14.24 1.43 -8.91
CA HIS A 76 -14.06 2.46 -7.89
C HIS A 76 -13.81 1.88 -6.49
N TYR A 77 -14.41 0.73 -6.16
CA TYR A 77 -14.26 0.11 -4.84
C TYR A 77 -12.85 -0.44 -4.62
N ILE A 78 -12.14 -0.89 -5.66
CA ILE A 78 -10.73 -1.26 -5.57
C ILE A 78 -9.89 -0.04 -5.19
N ALA A 79 -10.11 1.09 -5.88
CA ALA A 79 -9.37 2.31 -5.59
C ALA A 79 -9.62 2.84 -4.17
N ILE A 80 -10.88 2.82 -3.71
CA ILE A 80 -11.24 3.19 -2.34
C ILE A 80 -10.58 2.23 -1.34
N GLY A 81 -10.60 0.93 -1.62
CA GLY A 81 -9.90 -0.10 -0.84
C GLY A 81 -8.40 0.22 -0.69
N THR A 82 -7.74 0.51 -1.81
CA THR A 82 -6.33 0.91 -1.84
C THR A 82 -6.04 2.19 -1.04
N ILE A 83 -6.89 3.22 -1.12
CA ILE A 83 -6.68 4.45 -0.33
C ILE A 83 -6.88 4.18 1.16
N SER A 84 -7.95 3.45 1.49
CA SER A 84 -8.28 3.12 2.88
C SER A 84 -7.21 2.26 3.57
N SER A 85 -6.46 1.47 2.80
CA SER A 85 -5.36 0.69 3.36
C SER A 85 -4.22 1.55 3.89
N PHE A 86 -4.04 2.78 3.41
CA PHE A 86 -3.10 3.73 4.00
C PHE A 86 -3.74 4.55 5.11
N VAL A 87 -4.96 5.05 4.89
CA VAL A 87 -5.61 5.97 5.84
C VAL A 87 -5.97 5.28 7.16
N VAL A 88 -6.50 4.05 7.12
CA VAL A 88 -6.96 3.35 8.33
C VAL A 88 -5.81 3.07 9.30
N PRO A 89 -4.68 2.46 8.88
CA PRO A 89 -3.54 2.28 9.77
C PRO A 89 -2.98 3.59 10.28
N LEU A 90 -2.94 4.64 9.45
CA LEU A 90 -2.41 5.94 9.85
C LEU A 90 -3.29 6.61 10.93
N LEU A 91 -4.61 6.47 10.81
CA LEU A 91 -5.56 6.89 11.85
C LEU A 91 -5.39 6.07 13.14
N VAL A 92 -5.20 4.76 13.04
CA VAL A 92 -4.97 3.89 14.20
C VAL A 92 -3.68 4.29 14.91
N VAL A 93 -2.57 4.46 14.17
CA VAL A 93 -1.27 4.88 14.72
C VAL A 93 -1.39 6.27 15.36
N GLY A 94 -2.05 7.22 14.68
CA GLY A 94 -2.26 8.57 15.21
C GLY A 94 -3.09 8.58 16.50
N ALA A 95 -4.16 7.78 16.55
CA ALA A 95 -4.97 7.62 17.76
C ALA A 95 -4.17 7.00 18.91
N CYS A 96 -3.37 5.96 18.63
CA CYS A 96 -2.48 5.37 19.62
C CYS A 96 -1.47 6.39 20.16
N PHE A 97 -0.85 7.17 19.27
CA PHE A 97 0.12 8.19 19.66
C PHE A 97 -0.49 9.27 20.57
N ALA A 98 -1.70 9.73 20.25
CA ALA A 98 -2.44 10.68 21.08
C ALA A 98 -2.73 10.14 22.48
N VAL A 99 -3.10 8.86 22.59
CA VAL A 99 -3.35 8.19 23.88
C VAL A 99 -2.06 8.06 24.68
N PHE A 100 -0.96 7.59 24.08
CA PHE A 100 0.33 7.47 24.78
C PHE A 100 0.89 8.82 25.24
N TRP A 101 0.84 9.83 24.39
CA TRP A 101 1.30 11.18 24.73
C TRP A 101 0.42 11.83 25.82
N GLY A 102 -0.90 11.65 25.71
CA GLY A 102 -1.86 12.15 26.69
C GLY A 102 -1.68 11.50 28.08
N MET A 103 -1.35 10.21 28.14
CA MET A 103 -1.02 9.52 29.40
C MET A 103 0.34 9.93 29.98
N SER A 104 1.30 10.34 29.15
CA SER A 104 2.63 10.75 29.61
C SER A 104 2.69 12.15 30.25
N LEU A 105 1.65 12.96 30.02
CA LEU A 105 1.51 14.32 30.57
C LEU A 105 0.64 14.38 31.86
N MET A 106 0.12 13.25 32.31
CA MET A 106 -0.59 13.09 33.59
C MET A 106 0.34 12.50 34.64
#